data_AF-A0A2E8B057-F1
#
_entry.id   AF-A0A2E8B057-F1
#
_cell.length_a   1.000
_cell.length_b   1.000
_cell.length_c   1.000
_cell.angle_alpha   90.00
_cell.angle_beta   90.00
_cell.angle_gamma   90.00
#
_symmetry.space_group_name_H-M   'P 1'
#
loop_
_entity.id
_entity.type
_entity.pdbx_description
1 polymer ?
#
loop_
_entity_poly.entity_id
_entity_poly.type
_entity_poly.pdbx_seq_one_letter_code
_entity_poly.pdbx_strand_id
1 'polypeptide(L)'
;TGKLALVVGEHSVDVPFSGWAKMLADGQAQPGPYQCPISGDQTYRVAAIDDGRIVNTRAIVECEQSGHRTISDDLVTCPVTGRRALHSFFEVCPVSGERVLAVALAPCPVCQQRVNPQVVKGNACLACRSMRSVRKEDPRMARLLDEYPGLDHWRKWKLFESSRVYILQTAGFARSLLLVFDKETMEPYRVAMAGRFSATWADVSDLQRDEILG
;
A
#
# COMPACT_ATOMS: atom_id res chain seq x y z
N THR A 1 7.77 23.87 41.33
CA THR A 1 6.87 24.01 40.17
C THR A 1 5.80 22.94 40.26
N GLY A 2 4.53 23.31 40.12
CA GLY A 2 3.42 22.34 40.15
C GLY A 2 3.12 21.81 38.75
N LYS A 3 2.21 20.83 38.66
CA LYS A 3 1.65 20.35 37.40
C LYS A 3 0.14 20.31 37.51
N LEU A 4 -0.56 20.63 36.42
CA LEU A 4 -1.97 20.30 36.25
C LEU A 4 -2.06 19.11 35.30
N ALA A 5 -2.78 18.07 35.69
CA ALA A 5 -3.15 16.99 34.79
C ALA A 5 -4.44 17.38 34.07
N LEU A 6 -4.38 17.50 32.74
CA LEU A 6 -5.56 17.60 31.90
C LEU A 6 -6.02 16.18 31.59
N VAL A 7 -7.20 15.79 32.06
CA VAL A 7 -7.74 14.44 31.88
C VAL A 7 -8.93 14.48 30.92
N VAL A 8 -8.88 13.65 29.87
CA VAL A 8 -9.97 13.45 28.90
C VAL A 8 -10.25 11.96 28.79
N GLY A 9 -11.31 11.49 29.45
CA GLY A 9 -11.57 10.06 29.60
C GLY A 9 -10.41 9.38 30.32
N GLU A 10 -9.84 8.35 29.70
CA GLU A 10 -8.69 7.59 30.23
C GLU A 10 -7.33 8.21 29.89
N HIS A 11 -7.30 9.31 29.12
CA HIS A 11 -6.06 9.96 28.69
C HIS A 11 -5.75 11.17 29.55
N SER A 12 -4.46 11.39 29.84
CA SER A 12 -4.04 12.59 30.56
C SER A 12 -2.74 13.17 30.03
N VAL A 13 -2.59 14.49 30.16
CA VAL A 13 -1.33 15.19 29.89
C VAL A 13 -1.02 16.18 31.01
N ASP A 14 0.23 16.18 31.46
CA ASP A 14 0.74 17.12 32.46
C ASP A 14 1.12 18.44 31.81
N VAL A 15 0.53 19.54 32.28
CA VAL A 15 0.98 20.89 31.93
C VAL A 15 1.65 21.59 33.13
N PRO A 16 2.80 22.26 32.92
CA PRO A 16 3.51 22.95 33.97
C PRO A 16 2.71 24.13 34.53
N PHE A 17 2.86 24.36 35.83
CA PHE A 17 2.02 25.29 36.58
C PHE A 17 2.84 26.29 37.43
N SER A 18 2.48 27.59 37.38
CA SER A 18 3.25 28.72 37.95
C SER A 18 2.66 29.35 39.22
N GLY A 19 2.23 28.54 40.18
CA GLY A 19 2.08 28.98 41.58
C GLY A 19 0.73 29.60 42.00
N TRP A 20 -0.24 29.74 41.09
CA TRP A 20 -1.60 30.24 41.38
C TRP A 20 -2.59 29.14 41.82
N ALA A 21 -2.11 28.00 42.36
CA ALA A 21 -2.95 26.79 42.51
C ALA A 21 -4.04 26.99 43.56
N LYS A 22 -3.67 27.70 44.62
CA LYS A 22 -4.60 28.13 45.66
C LYS A 22 -5.64 29.12 45.09
N MET A 23 -5.21 30.08 44.28
CA MET A 23 -6.14 31.01 43.62
C MET A 23 -7.08 30.32 42.63
N LEU A 24 -6.62 29.28 41.93
CA LEU A 24 -7.48 28.44 41.08
C LEU A 24 -8.52 27.69 41.92
N ALA A 25 -8.09 27.08 43.04
CA ALA A 25 -9.00 26.38 43.95
C ALA A 25 -10.02 27.33 44.62
N ASP A 26 -9.60 28.56 44.91
CA ASP A 26 -10.43 29.61 45.50
C ASP A 26 -11.28 30.37 44.44
N GLY A 27 -11.22 29.97 43.16
CA GLY A 27 -11.98 30.59 42.07
C GLY A 27 -11.50 31.98 41.62
N GLN A 28 -10.36 32.44 42.13
CA GLN A 28 -9.75 33.75 41.88
C GLN A 28 -8.83 33.79 40.65
N ALA A 29 -8.51 32.62 40.06
CA ALA A 29 -7.70 32.51 38.87
C ALA A 29 -8.24 31.44 37.93
N GLN A 30 -7.98 31.58 36.62
CA GLN A 30 -8.20 30.53 35.63
C GLN A 30 -6.86 30.04 35.09
N PRO A 31 -6.76 28.77 34.68
CA PRO A 31 -5.55 28.30 34.01
C PRO A 31 -5.33 29.05 32.70
N GLY A 32 -4.06 29.18 32.31
CA GLY A 32 -3.74 29.57 30.95
C GLY A 32 -4.21 28.51 29.94
N PRO A 33 -4.34 28.87 28.65
CA PRO A 33 -4.78 27.93 27.64
C PRO A 33 -3.79 26.78 27.48
N TYR A 34 -4.31 25.58 27.18
CA TYR A 34 -3.49 24.45 26.79
C TYR A 34 -2.73 24.80 25.51
N GLN A 35 -1.41 24.67 25.55
CA GLN A 35 -0.57 24.79 24.37
C GLN A 35 -0.41 23.39 23.74
N CYS A 36 -1.00 23.20 22.57
CA CYS A 36 -0.94 21.94 21.85
C CYS A 36 0.50 21.68 21.40
N PRO A 37 1.15 20.57 21.80
CA PRO A 37 2.52 20.27 21.38
C PRO A 37 2.62 19.91 19.89
N ILE A 38 1.50 19.56 19.26
CA ILE A 38 1.45 19.16 17.86
C ILE A 38 1.22 20.36 16.94
N SER A 39 0.13 21.11 17.18
CA SER A 39 -0.22 22.26 16.32
C SER A 39 0.43 23.56 16.76
N GLY A 40 0.98 23.63 17.98
CA GLY A 40 1.53 24.85 18.57
C GLY A 40 0.49 25.85 19.08
N ASP A 41 -0.79 25.66 18.74
CA ASP A 41 -1.86 26.59 19.10
C ASP A 41 -2.21 26.54 20.59
N GLN A 42 -2.73 27.66 21.09
CA GLN A 42 -3.27 27.77 22.45
C GLN A 42 -4.80 27.65 22.43
N THR A 43 -5.37 26.79 23.28
CA THR A 43 -6.82 26.57 23.35
C THR A 43 -7.28 26.17 24.74
N TYR A 44 -8.54 26.44 25.07
CA TYR A 44 -9.23 25.87 26.24
C TYR A 44 -10.09 24.65 25.88
N ARG A 45 -10.18 24.31 24.59
CA ARG A 45 -11.00 23.20 24.09
C ARG A 45 -10.08 22.11 23.60
N VAL A 46 -9.97 21.06 24.41
CA VAL A 46 -9.14 19.90 24.13
C VAL A 46 -9.97 18.63 24.10
N ALA A 47 -9.55 17.66 23.31
CA ALA A 47 -10.08 16.31 23.32
C ALA A 47 -8.98 15.30 23.00
N ALA A 48 -9.18 14.06 23.42
CA ALA A 48 -8.32 12.95 23.03
C ALA A 48 -8.75 12.42 21.66
N ILE A 49 -7.78 12.22 20.77
CA ILE A 49 -7.95 11.44 19.52
C ILE A 49 -7.73 9.96 19.79
N ASP A 50 -8.00 9.11 18.80
CA ASP A 50 -8.11 7.66 19.03
C ASP A 50 -6.77 6.97 19.37
N ASP A 51 -5.63 7.65 19.18
CA ASP A 51 -4.31 7.18 19.66
C ASP A 51 -3.93 7.73 21.05
N GLY A 52 -4.85 8.44 21.70
CA GLY A 52 -4.71 8.96 23.06
C GLY A 52 -4.03 10.33 23.18
N ARG A 53 -3.55 10.92 22.09
CA ARG A 53 -3.00 12.29 22.14
C ARG A 53 -4.12 13.30 22.43
N ILE A 54 -3.85 14.24 23.34
CA ILE A 54 -4.76 15.35 23.66
C ILE A 54 -4.43 16.54 22.76
N VAL A 55 -5.38 16.94 21.92
CA VAL A 55 -5.21 17.98 20.91
C VAL A 55 -6.31 19.02 20.99
N ASN A 56 -6.13 20.13 20.28
CA ASN A 56 -7.18 21.12 20.08
C ASN A 56 -8.35 20.48 19.31
N THR A 57 -9.59 20.62 19.82
CA THR A 57 -10.77 20.01 19.18
C THR A 57 -10.97 20.47 17.74
N ARG A 58 -10.53 21.68 17.39
CA ARG A 58 -10.61 22.21 16.01
C ARG A 58 -9.63 21.57 15.03
N ALA A 59 -8.57 20.94 15.55
CA ALA A 59 -7.58 20.24 14.72
C ALA A 59 -7.96 18.79 14.45
N ILE A 60 -9.01 18.28 15.11
CA ILE A 60 -9.47 16.90 14.96
C ILE A 60 -10.18 16.77 13.62
N VAL A 61 -9.72 15.81 12.84
CA VAL A 61 -10.29 15.39 11.56
C VAL A 61 -10.47 13.87 11.57
N GLU A 62 -11.27 13.34 10.65
CA GLU A 62 -11.48 11.91 10.53
C GLU A 62 -10.67 11.33 9.37
N CYS A 63 -10.05 10.17 9.60
CA CYS A 63 -9.49 9.35 8.54
C CYS A 63 -10.64 8.81 7.69
N GLU A 64 -10.72 9.18 6.43
CA GLU A 64 -11.83 8.76 5.57
C GLU A 64 -11.87 7.25 5.35
N GLN A 65 -10.76 6.54 5.58
CA GLN A 65 -10.65 5.08 5.42
C GLN A 65 -11.10 4.28 6.64
N SER A 66 -10.93 4.79 7.86
CA SER A 66 -11.25 4.07 9.10
C SER A 66 -12.30 4.73 9.99
N GLY A 67 -12.62 6.00 9.74
CA GLY A 67 -13.43 6.83 10.63
C GLY A 67 -12.69 7.25 11.91
N HIS A 68 -11.41 6.88 12.08
CA HIS A 68 -10.64 7.26 13.27
C HIS A 68 -10.42 8.76 13.30
N ARG A 69 -10.62 9.35 14.48
CA ARG A 69 -10.29 10.73 14.79
C ARG A 69 -8.78 10.86 14.94
N THR A 70 -8.21 11.79 14.21
CA THR A 70 -6.78 12.08 14.15
C THR A 70 -6.60 13.55 13.80
N ILE A 71 -5.39 13.96 13.41
CA ILE A 71 -5.07 15.31 12.96
C ILE A 71 -4.76 15.34 11.47
N SER A 72 -4.90 16.53 10.86
CA SER A 72 -4.71 16.73 9.43
C SER A 72 -3.33 16.27 8.92
N ASP A 73 -2.30 16.48 9.73
CA ASP A 73 -0.89 16.23 9.36
C ASP A 73 -0.55 14.73 9.32
N ASP A 74 -1.35 13.89 9.98
CA ASP A 74 -1.17 12.43 9.95
C ASP A 74 -1.88 11.77 8.76
N LEU A 75 -2.66 12.56 8.00
CA LEU A 75 -3.41 12.10 6.85
C LEU A 75 -2.70 12.43 5.54
N VAL A 76 -2.61 11.43 4.67
CA VAL A 76 -2.13 11.57 3.30
C VAL A 76 -3.30 11.49 2.34
N THR A 77 -3.29 12.34 1.31
CA THR A 77 -4.27 12.30 0.22
C THR A 77 -3.88 11.24 -0.81
N CYS A 78 -4.81 10.35 -1.14
CA CYS A 78 -4.63 9.35 -2.18
C CYS A 78 -4.75 10.00 -3.58
N PRO A 79 -3.74 9.84 -4.46
CA PRO A 79 -3.80 10.44 -5.80
C PRO A 79 -4.85 9.78 -6.72
N VAL A 80 -5.33 8.58 -6.38
CA VAL A 80 -6.31 7.83 -7.18
C VAL A 80 -7.74 8.13 -6.74
N THR A 81 -8.01 8.16 -5.43
CA THR A 81 -9.37 8.31 -4.89
C THR A 81 -9.67 9.69 -4.35
N GLY A 82 -8.65 10.55 -4.15
CA GLY A 82 -8.78 11.84 -3.48
C GLY A 82 -9.00 11.77 -1.96
N ARG A 83 -9.21 10.58 -1.40
CA ARG A 83 -9.47 10.38 0.04
C ARG A 83 -8.22 10.62 0.87
N ARG A 84 -8.38 11.23 2.03
CA ARG A 84 -7.38 11.46 3.07
C ARG A 84 -7.45 10.36 4.10
N ALA A 85 -6.34 9.64 4.30
CA ALA A 85 -6.29 8.53 5.23
C ALA A 85 -4.93 8.46 5.93
N LEU A 86 -4.89 7.73 7.05
CA LEU A 86 -3.64 7.45 7.75
C LEU A 86 -2.65 6.71 6.85
N HIS A 87 -1.36 6.99 7.03
CA HIS A 87 -0.25 6.36 6.30
C HIS A 87 -0.31 4.83 6.27
N SER A 88 -0.83 4.19 7.33
CA SER A 88 -0.94 2.74 7.46
C SER A 88 -1.88 2.09 6.43
N PHE A 89 -2.81 2.84 5.83
CA PHE A 89 -3.73 2.34 4.80
C PHE A 89 -3.16 2.40 3.38
N PHE A 90 -1.94 2.91 3.22
CA PHE A 90 -1.32 3.08 1.91
C PHE A 90 -0.31 1.98 1.59
N GLU A 91 -0.39 1.47 0.37
CA GLU A 91 0.58 0.55 -0.21
C GLU A 91 1.31 1.21 -1.38
N VAL A 92 2.53 0.75 -1.64
CA VAL A 92 3.30 1.17 -2.82
C VAL A 92 2.90 0.30 -4.01
N CYS A 93 2.46 0.93 -5.09
CA CYS A 93 2.20 0.25 -6.35
C CYS A 93 3.49 -0.42 -6.84
N PRO A 94 3.51 -1.74 -7.06
CA PRO A 94 4.74 -2.45 -7.40
C PRO A 94 5.28 -2.15 -8.81
N VAL A 95 4.49 -1.44 -9.63
CA VAL A 95 4.83 -1.10 -11.01
C VAL A 95 5.21 0.39 -11.17
N SER A 96 4.49 1.33 -10.55
CA SER A 96 4.85 2.76 -10.61
C SER A 96 5.73 3.23 -9.46
N GLY A 97 5.77 2.52 -8.33
CA GLY A 97 6.41 3.00 -7.11
C GLY A 97 5.60 4.08 -6.36
N GLU A 98 4.43 4.47 -6.87
CA GLU A 98 3.58 5.46 -6.22
C GLU A 98 2.84 4.86 -5.03
N ARG A 99 2.72 5.65 -3.96
CA ARG A 99 1.96 5.28 -2.77
C ARG A 99 0.48 5.62 -2.98
N VAL A 100 -0.39 4.62 -2.90
CA VAL A 100 -1.84 4.76 -3.07
C VAL A 100 -2.56 3.97 -1.98
N LEU A 101 -3.84 4.26 -1.74
CA LEU A 101 -4.63 3.47 -0.79
C LEU A 101 -4.62 2.00 -1.21
N ALA A 102 -4.43 1.10 -0.26
CA ALA A 102 -4.43 -0.35 -0.50
C ALA A 102 -5.72 -0.79 -1.21
N VAL A 103 -6.87 -0.22 -0.84
CA VAL A 103 -8.17 -0.49 -1.47
C VAL A 103 -8.32 0.06 -2.89
N ALA A 104 -7.49 1.04 -3.28
CA ALA A 104 -7.50 1.62 -4.62
C ALA A 104 -6.68 0.80 -5.63
N LEU A 105 -5.81 -0.10 -5.16
CA LEU A 105 -5.09 -1.01 -6.03
C LEU A 105 -6.03 -2.04 -6.65
N ALA A 106 -6.04 -2.10 -7.97
CA ALA A 106 -6.86 -3.02 -8.75
C ALA A 106 -5.98 -4.10 -9.43
N PRO A 107 -6.47 -5.33 -9.60
CA PRO A 107 -5.74 -6.36 -10.32
C PRO A 107 -5.59 -5.99 -11.81
N CYS A 108 -4.38 -6.19 -12.34
CA CYS A 108 -4.14 -6.08 -13.78
C CYS A 108 -4.86 -7.22 -14.52
N PRO A 109 -5.65 -6.98 -15.59
CA PRO A 109 -6.34 -8.06 -16.30
C PRO A 109 -5.40 -9.14 -16.89
N VAL A 110 -4.15 -8.76 -17.22
CA VAL A 110 -3.14 -9.67 -17.77
C VAL A 110 -2.34 -10.39 -16.69
N CYS A 111 -1.73 -9.71 -15.72
CA CYS A 111 -0.88 -10.40 -14.73
C CYS A 111 -1.55 -10.65 -13.36
N GLN A 112 -2.77 -10.17 -13.13
CA GLN A 112 -3.49 -10.17 -11.83
C GLN A 112 -2.80 -9.44 -10.67
N GLN A 113 -1.56 -8.96 -10.85
CA GLN A 113 -0.89 -8.14 -9.86
C GLN A 113 -1.72 -6.89 -9.55
N ARG A 114 -1.89 -6.61 -8.25
CA ARG A 114 -2.57 -5.40 -7.77
C ARG A 114 -1.70 -4.17 -8.04
N VAL A 115 -2.18 -3.26 -8.87
CA VAL A 115 -1.45 -2.09 -9.36
C VAL A 115 -2.29 -0.82 -9.26
N ASN A 116 -1.65 0.36 -9.33
CA ASN A 116 -2.35 1.63 -9.50
C ASN A 116 -3.14 1.58 -10.82
N PRO A 117 -4.48 1.76 -10.82
CA PRO A 117 -5.29 1.77 -12.03
C PRO A 117 -4.78 2.77 -13.10
N GLN A 118 -4.14 3.87 -12.70
CA GLN A 118 -3.60 4.87 -13.62
C GLN A 118 -2.44 4.35 -14.49
N VAL A 119 -1.75 3.27 -14.09
CA VAL A 119 -0.70 2.65 -14.94
C VAL A 119 -1.28 1.67 -15.98
N VAL A 120 -2.56 1.34 -15.86
CA VAL A 120 -3.29 0.46 -16.79
C VAL A 120 -3.72 1.29 -17.99
N LYS A 121 -3.43 0.78 -19.20
CA LYS A 121 -3.86 1.36 -20.47
C LYS A 121 -4.32 0.22 -21.35
N GLY A 122 -5.54 0.31 -21.88
CA GLY A 122 -6.21 -0.83 -22.50
C GLY A 122 -6.38 -1.96 -21.50
N ASN A 123 -5.95 -3.17 -21.85
CA ASN A 123 -6.12 -4.37 -21.02
C ASN A 123 -4.89 -4.78 -20.20
N ALA A 124 -3.84 -3.95 -20.16
CA ALA A 124 -2.56 -4.33 -19.55
C ALA A 124 -2.00 -3.21 -18.68
N CYS A 125 -1.26 -3.55 -17.61
CA CYS A 125 -0.49 -2.59 -16.84
C CYS A 125 0.85 -2.25 -17.54
N LEU A 126 1.53 -1.21 -17.05
CA LEU A 126 2.83 -0.79 -17.59
C LEU A 126 3.86 -1.93 -17.62
N ALA A 127 3.93 -2.75 -16.57
CA ALA A 127 4.83 -3.91 -16.50
C ALA A 127 4.57 -4.92 -17.64
N CYS A 128 3.30 -5.28 -17.85
CA CYS A 128 2.91 -6.21 -18.91
C CYS A 128 3.21 -5.67 -20.32
N ARG A 129 3.11 -4.36 -20.53
CA ARG A 129 3.40 -3.74 -21.83
C ARG A 129 4.89 -3.49 -22.08
N SER A 130 5.70 -3.42 -21.02
CA SER A 130 7.11 -3.02 -21.08
C SER A 130 8.07 -4.19 -20.91
N MET A 131 7.59 -5.43 -21.07
CA MET A 131 8.44 -6.62 -20.97
C MET A 131 9.53 -6.61 -22.04
N ARG A 132 10.72 -7.05 -21.67
CA ARG A 132 11.89 -7.12 -22.55
C ARG A 132 12.21 -8.55 -22.89
N SER A 133 12.67 -8.79 -24.11
CA SER A 133 13.14 -10.11 -24.52
C SER A 133 14.36 -10.50 -23.67
N VAL A 134 14.34 -11.70 -23.11
CA VAL A 134 15.43 -12.26 -22.31
C VAL A 134 15.86 -13.61 -22.87
N ARG A 135 17.13 -13.95 -22.68
CA ARG A 135 17.66 -15.27 -23.01
C ARG A 135 17.63 -16.16 -21.77
N LYS A 136 17.85 -17.47 -21.96
CA LYS A 136 17.86 -18.44 -20.87
C LYS A 136 19.01 -18.21 -19.89
N GLU A 137 20.10 -17.60 -20.38
CA GLU A 137 21.28 -17.27 -19.57
C GLU A 137 21.09 -16.00 -18.71
N ASP A 138 19.96 -15.28 -18.84
CA ASP A 138 19.64 -14.22 -17.88
C ASP A 138 19.53 -14.84 -16.48
N PRO A 139 20.25 -14.34 -15.45
CA PRO A 139 20.27 -14.97 -14.14
C PRO A 139 18.89 -15.19 -13.52
N ARG A 140 17.92 -14.32 -13.82
CA ARG A 140 16.54 -14.43 -13.33
C ARG A 140 15.79 -15.55 -14.04
N MET A 141 16.04 -15.69 -15.35
CA MET A 141 15.49 -16.79 -16.13
C MET A 141 16.14 -18.12 -15.75
N ALA A 142 17.47 -18.18 -15.66
CA ALA A 142 18.20 -19.37 -15.25
C ALA A 142 17.68 -19.93 -13.92
N ARG A 143 17.52 -19.06 -12.92
CA ARG A 143 16.94 -19.46 -11.62
C ARG A 143 15.53 -20.05 -11.75
N LEU A 144 14.67 -19.47 -12.59
CA LEU A 144 13.33 -20.01 -12.83
C LEU A 144 13.35 -21.35 -13.59
N LEU A 145 14.30 -21.54 -14.51
CA LEU A 145 14.44 -22.80 -15.25
C LEU A 145 15.05 -23.91 -14.38
N ASP A 146 15.91 -23.57 -13.43
CA ASP A 146 16.44 -24.51 -12.45
C ASP A 146 15.33 -25.03 -11.51
N GLU A 147 14.39 -24.15 -11.13
CA GLU A 147 13.27 -24.49 -10.25
C GLU A 147 12.09 -25.13 -10.99
N TYR A 148 11.84 -24.74 -12.25
CA TYR A 148 10.77 -25.24 -13.10
C TYR A 148 11.30 -25.69 -14.47
N PRO A 149 11.87 -26.91 -14.57
CA PRO A 149 12.50 -27.41 -15.79
C PRO A 149 11.54 -27.55 -16.98
N GLY A 150 10.23 -27.73 -16.73
CA GLY A 150 9.20 -27.76 -17.77
C GLY A 150 9.17 -26.50 -18.64
N LEU A 151 9.63 -25.37 -18.10
CA LEU A 151 9.71 -24.12 -18.84
C LEU A 151 10.79 -24.10 -19.93
N ASP A 152 11.77 -25.01 -19.88
CA ASP A 152 12.92 -24.99 -20.79
C ASP A 152 12.53 -25.25 -22.25
N HIS A 153 11.44 -25.96 -22.50
CA HIS A 153 11.00 -26.23 -23.89
C HIS A 153 10.47 -24.97 -24.61
N TRP A 154 10.10 -23.92 -23.87
CA TRP A 154 9.63 -22.66 -24.44
C TRP A 154 10.80 -21.78 -24.87
N ARG A 155 10.57 -21.01 -25.95
CA ARG A 155 11.59 -20.12 -26.54
C ARG A 155 11.08 -18.69 -26.62
N LYS A 156 11.98 -17.73 -26.83
CA LYS A 156 11.66 -16.30 -27.02
C LYS A 156 10.91 -15.69 -25.83
N TRP A 157 11.50 -15.85 -24.66
CA TRP A 157 10.97 -15.28 -23.43
C TRP A 157 11.01 -13.75 -23.43
N LYS A 158 9.96 -13.17 -22.86
CA LYS A 158 9.93 -11.79 -22.40
C LYS A 158 9.76 -11.79 -20.89
N LEU A 159 10.45 -10.88 -20.22
CA LEU A 159 10.43 -10.74 -18.78
C LEU A 159 10.24 -9.26 -18.41
N PHE A 160 9.45 -9.02 -17.39
CA PHE A 160 9.47 -7.80 -16.61
C PHE A 160 9.61 -8.15 -15.14
N GLU A 161 10.37 -7.33 -14.43
CA GLU A 161 10.57 -7.45 -12.99
C GLU A 161 9.94 -6.26 -12.30
N SER A 162 8.96 -6.52 -11.44
CA SER A 162 8.40 -5.51 -10.53
C SER A 162 9.08 -5.59 -9.16
N SER A 163 8.63 -4.79 -8.20
CA SER A 163 9.13 -4.90 -6.83
C SER A 163 8.69 -6.21 -6.13
N ARG A 164 7.56 -6.81 -6.53
CA ARG A 164 6.98 -8.00 -5.89
C ARG A 164 7.08 -9.29 -6.70
N VAL A 165 6.90 -9.20 -8.02
CA VAL A 165 6.79 -10.38 -8.89
C VAL A 165 7.67 -10.29 -10.14
N TYR A 166 8.07 -11.45 -10.66
CA TYR A 166 8.50 -11.64 -12.04
C TYR A 166 7.29 -11.91 -12.92
N ILE A 167 7.21 -11.23 -14.07
CA ILE A 167 6.17 -11.46 -15.08
C ILE A 167 6.86 -11.94 -16.35
N LEU A 168 6.56 -13.16 -16.77
CA LEU A 168 7.13 -13.79 -17.95
C LEU A 168 6.06 -14.05 -18.99
N GLN A 169 6.42 -13.87 -20.24
CA GLN A 169 5.57 -14.20 -21.37
C GLN A 169 6.39 -14.89 -22.45
N THR A 170 5.79 -15.90 -23.07
CA THR A 170 6.32 -16.55 -24.26
C THR A 170 5.19 -16.83 -25.25
N ALA A 171 5.54 -16.97 -26.52
CA ALA A 171 4.59 -17.30 -27.59
C ALA A 171 5.07 -18.55 -28.33
N GLY A 172 4.24 -19.58 -28.29
CA GLY A 172 4.35 -20.78 -29.12
C GLY A 172 3.64 -20.62 -30.47
N PHE A 173 3.47 -21.73 -31.18
CA PHE A 173 2.86 -21.73 -32.51
C PHE A 173 1.37 -21.31 -32.47
N ALA A 174 0.58 -21.89 -31.57
CA ALA A 174 -0.86 -21.60 -31.44
C ALA A 174 -1.25 -20.81 -30.19
N ARG A 175 -0.42 -20.86 -29.14
CA ARG A 175 -0.73 -20.31 -27.81
C ARG A 175 0.40 -19.46 -27.27
N SER A 176 0.04 -18.49 -26.46
CA SER A 176 0.94 -17.72 -25.61
C SER A 176 0.78 -18.18 -24.17
N LEU A 177 1.90 -18.23 -23.45
CA LEU A 177 1.95 -18.54 -22.03
C LEU A 177 2.37 -17.28 -21.26
N LEU A 178 1.71 -17.04 -20.13
CA LEU A 178 2.03 -16.01 -19.16
C LEU A 178 2.27 -16.69 -17.81
N LEU A 179 3.37 -16.33 -17.18
CA LEU A 179 3.73 -16.77 -15.84
C LEU A 179 3.97 -15.55 -14.96
N VAL A 180 3.49 -15.60 -13.74
CA VAL A 180 3.76 -14.60 -12.72
C VAL A 180 4.26 -15.34 -11.49
N PHE A 181 5.46 -15.01 -11.04
CA PHE A 181 6.10 -15.63 -9.88
C PHE A 181 6.35 -14.60 -8.81
N ASP A 182 6.12 -14.97 -7.55
CA ASP A 182 6.57 -14.17 -6.42
C ASP A 182 8.11 -14.16 -6.38
N LYS A 183 8.72 -13.00 -6.14
CA LYS A 183 10.20 -12.89 -6.16
C LYS A 183 10.86 -13.49 -4.92
N GLU A 184 10.15 -13.53 -3.81
CA GLU A 184 10.68 -14.01 -2.53
C GLU A 184 10.54 -15.52 -2.44
N THR A 185 9.32 -16.03 -2.69
CA THR A 185 9.04 -17.47 -2.56
C THR A 185 9.32 -18.27 -3.83
N MET A 186 9.45 -17.59 -4.99
CA MET A 186 9.52 -18.22 -6.31
C MET A 186 8.29 -19.03 -6.70
N GLU A 187 7.22 -19.00 -5.90
CA GLU A 187 5.99 -19.74 -6.20
C GLU A 187 5.19 -19.08 -7.34
N PRO A 188 4.52 -19.89 -8.18
CA PRO A 188 3.68 -19.38 -9.25
C PRO A 188 2.43 -18.69 -8.66
N TYR A 189 2.42 -17.37 -8.74
CA TYR A 189 1.26 -16.53 -8.43
C TYR A 189 0.15 -16.67 -9.49
N ARG A 190 0.52 -16.77 -10.77
CA ARG A 190 -0.43 -16.96 -11.89
C ARG A 190 0.22 -17.72 -13.03
N VAL A 191 -0.49 -18.71 -13.57
CA VAL A 191 -0.16 -19.39 -14.83
C VAL A 191 -1.37 -19.30 -15.75
N ALA A 192 -1.20 -18.64 -16.90
CA ALA A 192 -2.31 -18.36 -17.81
C ALA A 192 -1.91 -18.56 -19.28
N MET A 193 -2.88 -18.97 -20.09
CA MET A 193 -2.73 -19.12 -21.54
C MET A 193 -3.67 -18.20 -22.30
N ALA A 194 -3.23 -17.80 -23.49
CA ALA A 194 -4.06 -17.11 -24.47
C ALA A 194 -3.81 -17.71 -25.87
N GLY A 195 -4.80 -17.62 -26.75
CA GLY A 195 -4.55 -17.84 -28.18
C GLY A 195 -3.54 -16.82 -28.71
N ARG A 196 -2.74 -17.18 -29.73
CA ARG A 196 -1.67 -16.31 -30.25
C ARG A 196 -2.13 -14.89 -30.62
N PHE A 197 -3.36 -14.74 -31.09
CA PHE A 197 -3.97 -13.46 -31.47
C PHE A 197 -5.04 -12.97 -30.47
N SER A 198 -5.19 -13.65 -29.34
CA SER A 198 -6.16 -13.28 -28.30
C SER A 198 -5.53 -12.31 -27.30
N ALA A 199 -6.29 -11.29 -26.91
CA ALA A 199 -5.95 -10.42 -25.78
C ALA A 199 -6.49 -10.96 -24.45
N THR A 200 -7.27 -12.04 -24.48
CA THR A 200 -7.91 -12.67 -23.32
C THR A 200 -7.04 -13.81 -22.81
N TRP A 201 -6.65 -13.70 -21.54
CA TRP A 201 -5.87 -14.68 -20.79
C TRP A 201 -6.78 -15.48 -19.88
N ALA A 202 -6.71 -16.81 -19.98
CA ALA A 202 -7.41 -17.73 -19.10
C ALA A 202 -6.41 -18.46 -18.22
N ASP A 203 -6.73 -18.59 -16.93
CA ASP A 203 -5.92 -19.39 -16.02
C ASP A 203 -5.98 -20.86 -16.42
N VAL A 204 -4.85 -21.54 -16.32
CA VAL A 204 -4.76 -22.96 -16.64
C VAL A 204 -5.25 -23.78 -15.45
N SER A 205 -5.74 -25.01 -15.69
CA SER A 205 -6.08 -25.93 -14.60
C SER A 205 -4.83 -26.38 -13.84
N ASP A 206 -5.01 -26.91 -12.62
CA ASP A 206 -3.88 -27.37 -11.81
C ASP A 206 -3.06 -28.47 -12.50
N LEU A 207 -3.73 -29.45 -13.14
CA LEU A 207 -3.05 -30.48 -13.93
C LEU A 207 -2.20 -29.88 -15.07
N GLN A 208 -2.73 -28.88 -15.77
CA GLN A 208 -1.98 -28.19 -16.84
C GLN A 208 -0.84 -27.36 -16.28
N ARG A 209 -1.02 -26.77 -15.09
CA ARG A 209 0.01 -26.01 -14.40
C ARG A 209 1.20 -26.93 -14.09
N ASP A 210 0.93 -28.09 -13.50
CA ASP A 210 1.98 -29.06 -13.15
C ASP A 210 2.72 -29.55 -14.41
N GLU A 211 1.99 -29.87 -15.48
CA GLU A 211 2.59 -30.25 -16.77
C GLU A 211 3.47 -29.15 -17.39
N ILE A 212 3.07 -27.88 -17.27
CA ILE A 212 3.80 -26.74 -17.83
C ILE A 212 5.07 -26.46 -17.03
N LEU A 213 4.97 -26.53 -15.70
CA LEU A 213 6.07 -26.20 -14.80
C LEU A 213 7.10 -27.34 -14.74
N GLY A 214 6.66 -28.59 -14.98
CA GLY A 214 7.52 -29.76 -15.17
C GLY A 214 7.95 -30.41 -13.86
#